data_AF-A0A930TR90-F1
#
_entry.id   AF-A0A930TR90-F1
#
_cell.length_a   1.000
_cell.length_b   1.000
_cell.length_c   1.000
_cell.angle_alpha   90.00
_cell.angle_beta   90.00
_cell.angle_gamma   90.00
#
_symmetry.space_group_name_H-M   'P 1'
#
loop_
_entity.id
_entity.type
_entity.pdbx_description
1 polymer ?
#
loop_
_entity_poly.entity_id
_entity_poly.type
_entity_poly.pdbx_seq_one_letter_code
_entity_poly.pdbx_strand_id
1 'polypeptide(L)'
;MATPSYIGTLDDIVDEFDLDVDDLVNGVDDSDDLNDIDVDDLDDFFDEIADNFDKIVDNGGFLGGLFGGGGGDDPSDDDDAILGNNDDEDIDAEDGNDALNGNGGDDVLKGNDGNDLVYGEDGGDKILGGQGNDWMLGGNDDDVLKGGNDDDVLAGMDDDDKLLGGRGNDFLVGGSGEDVLDGQSGDDILVGGDDKDIFKINDGKGFALIKDFSDGEDLLGLNKIKFGDLKFAQNKDDVNIKLGRDLLATVQDFDAGDFSKADFTSV
;
A
#
# COMPACT_ATOMS: atom_id res chain seq x y z
N MET A 1 0.34 -23.02 -6.07
CA MET A 1 -0.27 -21.80 -5.54
C MET A 1 -0.94 -21.10 -6.71
N ALA A 2 -1.97 -20.29 -6.48
CA ALA A 2 -2.20 -19.18 -7.39
C ALA A 2 -0.97 -18.27 -7.22
N THR A 3 -0.24 -18.01 -8.29
CA THR A 3 0.80 -16.99 -8.27
C THR A 3 0.08 -15.65 -8.24
N PRO A 4 0.46 -14.70 -7.37
CA PRO A 4 -0.05 -13.35 -7.46
C PRO A 4 0.12 -12.80 -8.89
N SER A 5 -0.72 -11.83 -9.26
CA SER A 5 -0.49 -11.00 -10.44
C SER A 5 0.89 -10.35 -10.33
N TYR A 6 1.57 -10.12 -11.44
CA TYR A 6 2.76 -9.28 -11.47
C TYR A 6 2.34 -7.85 -11.14
N ILE A 7 2.85 -7.28 -10.05
CA ILE A 7 2.48 -5.94 -9.56
C ILE A 7 3.45 -4.87 -10.10
N GLY A 8 4.52 -5.28 -10.79
CA GLY A 8 5.56 -4.40 -11.33
C GLY A 8 6.92 -4.65 -10.70
N THR A 9 7.94 -3.97 -11.22
CA THR A 9 9.25 -3.78 -10.57
C THR A 9 9.47 -2.30 -10.29
N LEU A 10 10.49 -1.96 -9.50
CA LEU A 10 10.93 -0.58 -9.30
C LEU A 10 11.22 0.12 -10.65
N ASP A 11 11.77 -0.62 -11.61
CA ASP A 11 11.99 -0.17 -13.00
C ASP A 11 10.68 0.25 -13.71
N ASP A 12 9.57 -0.48 -13.48
CA ASP A 12 8.27 -0.16 -14.10
C ASP A 12 7.69 1.14 -13.53
N ILE A 13 7.91 1.44 -12.24
CA ILE A 13 7.47 2.69 -11.58
C ILE A 13 8.24 3.88 -12.13
N VAL A 14 9.57 3.75 -12.19
CA VAL A 14 10.45 4.84 -12.58
C VAL A 14 10.27 5.19 -14.06
N ASP A 15 10.05 4.18 -14.91
CA ASP A 15 9.72 4.36 -16.33
C ASP A 15 8.34 5.03 -16.54
N GLU A 16 7.39 4.85 -15.62
CA GLU A 16 6.04 5.44 -15.69
C GLU A 16 6.05 6.96 -15.50
N PHE A 17 6.94 7.47 -14.66
CA PHE A 17 7.07 8.91 -14.36
C PHE A 17 8.21 9.61 -15.16
N ASP A 18 8.84 8.93 -16.13
CA ASP A 18 10.00 9.43 -16.92
C ASP A 18 11.13 9.97 -16.00
N LEU A 19 11.30 9.33 -14.83
CA LEU A 19 12.30 9.69 -13.82
C LEU A 19 13.64 9.05 -14.16
N ASP A 20 14.76 9.75 -13.92
CA ASP A 20 16.09 9.20 -14.22
C ASP A 20 16.43 8.11 -13.18
N VAL A 21 16.38 6.84 -13.60
CA VAL A 21 16.59 5.61 -12.78
C VAL A 21 17.85 5.65 -11.92
N ASP A 22 18.88 6.37 -12.36
CA ASP A 22 20.14 6.51 -11.62
C ASP A 22 20.01 7.35 -10.31
N ASP A 23 18.90 8.08 -10.10
CA ASP A 23 18.68 8.92 -8.91
C ASP A 23 17.69 8.33 -7.86
N LEU A 24 16.83 7.35 -8.21
CA LEU A 24 15.87 6.71 -7.27
C LEU A 24 16.35 5.36 -6.70
N VAL A 25 17.42 4.77 -7.23
CA VAL A 25 17.77 3.37 -6.88
C VAL A 25 19.27 3.22 -6.71
N ASN A 26 19.87 3.83 -5.68
CA ASN A 26 21.32 3.88 -5.48
C ASN A 26 21.96 2.53 -5.09
N GLY A 27 21.61 1.43 -5.79
CA GLY A 27 22.24 0.12 -5.68
C GLY A 27 21.29 -1.04 -5.39
N VAL A 28 19.97 -0.87 -5.44
CA VAL A 28 18.99 -1.97 -5.36
C VAL A 28 18.97 -2.74 -6.68
N ASP A 29 18.78 -4.06 -6.61
CA ASP A 29 18.46 -4.88 -7.78
C ASP A 29 16.99 -4.60 -8.16
N ASP A 30 16.80 -3.64 -9.05
CA ASP A 30 15.53 -3.09 -9.56
C ASP A 30 14.72 -4.06 -10.45
N SER A 31 15.22 -5.28 -10.65
CA SER A 31 14.67 -6.26 -11.59
C SER A 31 13.84 -7.37 -10.94
N ASP A 32 13.83 -7.44 -9.60
CA ASP A 32 13.07 -8.43 -8.85
C ASP A 32 11.60 -8.01 -8.71
N ASP A 33 10.69 -8.93 -9.03
CA ASP A 33 9.24 -8.77 -8.87
C ASP A 33 8.94 -8.50 -7.38
N LEU A 34 8.13 -7.48 -7.06
CA LEU A 34 7.72 -7.18 -5.67
C LEU A 34 7.16 -8.41 -4.93
N ASN A 35 6.60 -9.36 -5.69
CA ASN A 35 6.13 -10.64 -5.16
C ASN A 35 7.23 -11.51 -4.54
N ASP A 36 8.47 -11.38 -5.04
CA ASP A 36 9.64 -12.17 -4.69
C ASP A 36 10.60 -11.43 -3.74
N ILE A 37 10.32 -10.16 -3.39
CA ILE A 37 11.07 -9.42 -2.36
C ILE A 37 10.90 -10.09 -1.00
N ASP A 38 12.01 -10.25 -0.27
CA ASP A 38 12.00 -10.74 1.10
C ASP A 38 11.32 -9.71 2.00
N VAL A 39 10.45 -10.16 2.90
CA VAL A 39 9.71 -9.23 3.79
C VAL A 39 10.66 -8.39 4.64
N ASP A 40 11.81 -8.97 5.02
CA ASP A 40 12.87 -8.30 5.78
C ASP A 40 13.53 -7.14 4.99
N ASP A 41 13.38 -7.09 3.67
CA ASP A 41 13.98 -6.07 2.78
C ASP A 41 12.93 -5.01 2.33
N LEU A 42 11.64 -5.15 2.71
CA LEU A 42 10.58 -4.23 2.27
C LEU A 42 10.68 -2.85 2.93
N ASP A 43 11.05 -2.78 4.21
CA ASP A 43 11.20 -1.49 4.91
C ASP A 43 12.32 -0.67 4.27
N ASP A 44 13.50 -1.29 4.08
CA ASP A 44 14.64 -0.67 3.39
C ASP A 44 14.26 -0.20 1.96
N PHE A 45 13.35 -0.92 1.29
CA PHE A 45 12.87 -0.58 -0.05
C PHE A 45 11.97 0.66 -0.05
N PHE A 46 10.96 0.71 0.83
CA PHE A 46 10.06 1.87 0.90
C PHE A 46 10.74 3.11 1.48
N ASP A 47 11.66 2.93 2.43
CA ASP A 47 12.55 3.99 2.92
C ASP A 47 13.37 4.60 1.78
N GLU A 48 13.91 3.77 0.88
CA GLU A 48 14.68 4.28 -0.27
C GLU A 48 13.79 5.02 -1.27
N ILE A 49 12.56 4.57 -1.52
CA ILE A 49 11.59 5.30 -2.36
C ILE A 49 11.28 6.67 -1.73
N ALA A 50 10.98 6.71 -0.42
CA ALA A 50 10.69 7.94 0.30
C ALA A 50 11.86 8.93 0.25
N ASP A 51 13.08 8.48 0.57
CA ASP A 51 14.31 9.28 0.54
C ASP A 51 14.60 9.88 -0.85
N ASN A 52 14.14 9.22 -1.91
CA ASN A 52 14.35 9.65 -3.29
C ASN A 52 13.17 10.46 -3.83
N PHE A 53 11.97 10.29 -3.30
CA PHE A 53 10.81 11.12 -3.64
C PHE A 53 11.06 12.60 -3.32
N ASP A 54 11.63 12.88 -2.15
CA ASP A 54 12.09 14.23 -1.79
C ASP A 54 12.99 14.82 -2.87
N LYS A 55 13.91 14.01 -3.43
CA LYS A 55 14.83 14.47 -4.47
C LYS A 55 14.12 14.77 -5.78
N ILE A 56 13.06 14.03 -6.11
CA ILE A 56 12.26 14.22 -7.33
C ILE A 56 11.49 15.54 -7.25
N VAL A 57 10.85 15.79 -6.11
CA VAL A 57 10.00 16.97 -5.93
C VAL A 57 10.85 18.22 -5.61
N ASP A 58 11.92 18.13 -4.80
CA ASP A 58 12.78 19.27 -4.44
C ASP A 58 13.70 19.77 -5.57
N ASN A 59 14.17 18.89 -6.48
CA ASN A 59 15.11 19.31 -7.52
C ASN A 59 14.47 20.05 -8.71
N GLY A 60 13.17 20.37 -8.63
CA GLY A 60 12.48 21.20 -9.64
C GLY A 60 12.57 20.63 -11.05
N GLY A 61 12.66 19.29 -11.15
CA GLY A 61 12.84 18.54 -12.39
C GLY A 61 11.54 18.28 -13.15
N PHE A 62 10.41 18.23 -12.45
CA PHE A 62 9.12 18.10 -13.11
C PHE A 62 8.65 19.47 -13.62
N LEU A 63 8.31 19.50 -14.91
CA LEU A 63 8.18 20.71 -15.71
C LEU A 63 6.86 21.44 -15.45
N GLY A 64 6.76 22.14 -14.31
CA GLY A 64 5.96 23.35 -14.20
C GLY A 64 4.63 23.24 -13.47
N GLY A 65 4.69 23.18 -12.14
CA GLY A 65 3.50 23.35 -11.31
C GLY A 65 3.77 23.28 -9.81
N LEU A 66 4.76 24.02 -9.29
CA LEU A 66 5.05 24.04 -7.84
C LEU A 66 3.88 24.71 -7.08
N PHE A 67 2.83 23.96 -6.75
CA PHE A 67 1.63 24.45 -6.06
C PHE A 67 1.72 24.21 -4.55
N GLY A 68 2.46 25.07 -3.85
CA GLY A 68 2.26 25.24 -2.42
C GLY A 68 0.92 25.94 -2.18
N GLY A 69 0.01 25.28 -1.47
CA GLY A 69 -1.37 25.71 -1.16
C GLY A 69 -1.51 27.22 -0.91
N GLY A 70 -1.84 27.98 -1.95
CA GLY A 70 -1.65 29.43 -1.84
C GLY A 70 -2.00 30.30 -3.05
N GLY A 71 -2.68 29.75 -4.06
CA GLY A 71 -3.48 30.52 -5.00
C GLY A 71 -2.83 30.88 -6.34
N GLY A 72 -3.55 30.53 -7.40
CA GLY A 72 -3.56 31.27 -8.66
C GLY A 72 -3.72 30.41 -9.90
N ASP A 73 -3.16 29.22 -9.87
CA ASP A 73 -3.09 28.28 -10.97
C ASP A 73 -3.56 26.93 -10.38
N ASP A 74 -4.71 26.44 -10.84
CA ASP A 74 -5.29 25.13 -10.48
C ASP A 74 -4.37 24.04 -11.09
N PRO A 75 -4.15 22.89 -10.42
CA PRO A 75 -3.70 21.68 -11.10
C PRO A 75 -4.59 21.39 -12.31
N SER A 76 -4.06 20.71 -13.31
CA SER A 76 -4.73 20.52 -14.60
C SER A 76 -4.94 19.06 -14.91
N ASP A 77 -5.77 18.74 -15.92
CA ASP A 77 -5.89 17.38 -16.48
C ASP A 77 -4.57 16.83 -17.15
N ASP A 78 -3.39 17.37 -16.83
CA ASP A 78 -2.07 16.97 -17.34
C ASP A 78 -1.20 16.56 -16.13
N ASP A 79 -0.25 15.63 -16.32
CA ASP A 79 0.69 15.20 -15.27
C ASP A 79 1.34 16.39 -14.52
N ASP A 80 1.16 16.43 -13.20
CA ASP A 80 1.57 17.49 -12.30
C ASP A 80 2.54 17.00 -11.20
N ALA A 81 3.33 17.92 -10.65
CA ALA A 81 4.14 17.65 -9.45
C ALA A 81 3.85 18.69 -8.38
N ILE A 82 3.27 18.23 -7.27
CA ILE A 82 2.70 19.07 -6.23
C ILE A 82 3.47 18.84 -4.93
N LEU A 83 3.91 19.95 -4.34
CA LEU A 83 4.59 19.98 -3.03
C LEU A 83 3.75 20.82 -2.08
N GLY A 84 3.25 20.18 -1.03
CA GLY A 84 2.58 20.79 0.11
C GLY A 84 3.53 21.64 0.96
N ASN A 85 3.10 21.94 2.17
CA ASN A 85 3.92 22.63 3.15
C ASN A 85 3.73 21.98 4.54
N ASN A 86 4.04 22.69 5.63
CA ASN A 86 3.97 22.12 6.98
C ASN A 86 2.64 22.45 7.70
N ASP A 87 1.61 22.82 6.96
CA ASP A 87 0.26 23.13 7.46
C ASP A 87 -0.71 22.03 6.95
N ASP A 88 -1.89 21.88 7.57
CA ASP A 88 -2.89 20.93 7.08
C ASP A 88 -3.51 21.40 5.74
N GLU A 89 -3.39 20.59 4.69
CA GLU A 89 -3.82 20.85 3.32
C GLU A 89 -4.95 19.93 2.81
N ASP A 90 -5.65 20.40 1.76
CA ASP A 90 -6.55 19.59 0.92
C ASP A 90 -6.05 19.77 -0.51
N ILE A 91 -5.22 18.83 -0.95
CA ILE A 91 -4.59 18.77 -2.26
C ILE A 91 -5.39 17.85 -3.18
N ASP A 92 -5.57 18.28 -4.41
CA ASP A 92 -6.34 17.58 -5.44
C ASP A 92 -5.60 17.76 -6.74
N ALA A 93 -5.08 16.69 -7.33
CA ALA A 93 -4.22 16.76 -8.52
C ALA A 93 -4.98 16.75 -9.86
N GLU A 94 -6.32 16.61 -9.82
CA GLU A 94 -7.17 16.45 -11.00
C GLU A 94 -6.89 15.16 -11.79
N ASP A 95 -6.93 15.15 -13.12
CA ASP A 95 -6.61 13.96 -13.93
C ASP A 95 -5.11 14.06 -14.34
N GLY A 96 -4.38 12.96 -14.44
CA GLY A 96 -2.96 13.00 -14.78
C GLY A 96 -2.20 11.89 -14.07
N ASN A 97 -0.97 11.60 -14.51
CA ASN A 97 -0.05 10.79 -13.69
C ASN A 97 0.74 11.74 -12.78
N ASP A 98 0.29 11.92 -11.55
CA ASP A 98 0.74 13.02 -10.71
C ASP A 98 1.74 12.57 -9.62
N ALA A 99 2.64 13.46 -9.23
CA ALA A 99 3.55 13.27 -8.10
C ALA A 99 3.19 14.25 -6.97
N LEU A 100 2.63 13.76 -5.86
CA LEU A 100 2.16 14.57 -4.73
C LEU A 100 3.00 14.29 -3.48
N ASN A 101 3.45 15.36 -2.82
CA ASN A 101 4.13 15.30 -1.53
C ASN A 101 3.42 16.23 -0.53
N GLY A 102 2.90 15.70 0.59
CA GLY A 102 2.23 16.46 1.64
C GLY A 102 3.18 17.35 2.46
N ASN A 103 4.39 16.87 2.73
CA ASN A 103 5.39 17.40 3.66
C ASN A 103 4.98 17.23 5.12
N GLY A 104 4.20 18.15 5.67
CA GLY A 104 3.91 18.12 7.09
C GLY A 104 2.52 18.63 7.40
N GLY A 105 1.87 18.04 8.39
CA GLY A 105 0.49 18.41 8.74
C GLY A 105 -0.46 17.26 8.47
N ASP A 106 -1.71 17.41 8.90
CA ASP A 106 -2.72 16.37 8.65
C ASP A 106 -3.43 16.65 7.31
N ASP A 107 -2.89 16.11 6.21
CA ASP A 107 -3.30 16.41 4.86
C ASP A 107 -4.45 15.53 4.34
N VAL A 108 -5.08 16.01 3.27
CA VAL A 108 -5.90 15.21 2.37
C VAL A 108 -5.30 15.31 0.99
N LEU A 109 -4.73 14.23 0.50
CA LEU A 109 -4.08 14.14 -0.81
C LEU A 109 -4.94 13.30 -1.76
N LYS A 110 -5.22 13.81 -2.97
CA LYS A 110 -6.03 13.10 -3.98
C LYS A 110 -5.31 13.10 -5.32
N GLY A 111 -4.98 11.91 -5.82
CA GLY A 111 -4.45 11.71 -7.18
C GLY A 111 -5.56 11.75 -8.24
N ASN A 112 -6.68 11.06 -7.98
CA ASN A 112 -7.81 10.86 -8.90
C ASN A 112 -7.54 9.94 -10.10
N ASP A 113 -7.51 10.45 -11.33
CA ASP A 113 -7.49 9.62 -12.54
C ASP A 113 -6.10 9.63 -13.17
N GLY A 114 -5.42 8.50 -13.16
CA GLY A 114 -4.07 8.32 -13.68
C GLY A 114 -3.25 7.46 -12.72
N ASN A 115 -2.00 7.22 -13.06
CA ASN A 115 -1.11 6.42 -12.22
C ASN A 115 -0.29 7.39 -11.38
N ASP A 116 -0.68 7.55 -10.11
CA ASP A 116 -0.17 8.59 -9.24
C ASP A 116 0.91 8.07 -8.28
N LEU A 117 1.83 8.95 -7.88
CA LEU A 117 2.79 8.72 -6.81
C LEU A 117 2.55 9.75 -5.71
N VAL A 118 2.06 9.30 -4.55
CA VAL A 118 1.65 10.16 -3.44
C VAL A 118 2.39 9.80 -2.16
N TYR A 119 3.00 10.78 -1.52
CA TYR A 119 3.67 10.64 -0.23
C TYR A 119 3.12 11.65 0.77
N GLY A 120 2.63 11.19 1.91
CA GLY A 120 2.15 12.03 3.01
C GLY A 120 3.28 12.81 3.73
N GLU A 121 4.38 12.11 4.03
CA GLU A 121 5.47 12.55 4.92
C GLU A 121 5.06 12.61 6.40
N ASP A 122 5.11 13.78 7.06
CA ASP A 122 4.84 13.90 8.50
C ASP A 122 3.37 14.26 8.75
N GLY A 123 2.60 13.42 9.46
CA GLY A 123 1.29 13.79 10.00
C GLY A 123 0.19 12.80 9.65
N GLY A 124 -1.00 12.97 10.24
CA GLY A 124 -2.08 11.98 10.11
C GLY A 124 -2.89 12.17 8.82
N ASP A 125 -2.38 11.64 7.72
CA ASP A 125 -2.84 11.93 6.37
C ASP A 125 -4.02 11.08 5.90
N LYS A 126 -4.69 11.60 4.89
CA LYS A 126 -5.71 10.88 4.12
C LYS A 126 -5.32 10.90 2.66
N ILE A 127 -4.82 9.78 2.19
CA ILE A 127 -4.36 9.62 0.81
C ILE A 127 -5.40 8.84 0.01
N LEU A 128 -5.81 9.40 -1.12
CA LEU A 128 -6.73 8.79 -2.08
C LEU A 128 -6.04 8.73 -3.44
N GLY A 129 -5.77 7.51 -3.94
CA GLY A 129 -5.31 7.28 -5.31
C GLY A 129 -6.45 7.57 -6.30
N GLY A 130 -7.09 6.57 -6.87
CA GLY A 130 -8.41 6.76 -7.49
C GLY A 130 -8.73 5.76 -8.57
N GLN A 131 -8.43 6.12 -9.81
CA GLN A 131 -8.44 5.24 -10.98
C GLN A 131 -7.03 5.20 -11.54
N GLY A 132 -6.44 4.01 -11.62
CA GLY A 132 -5.07 3.85 -12.10
C GLY A 132 -4.30 2.96 -11.15
N ASN A 133 -3.06 2.68 -11.49
CA ASN A 133 -2.18 1.91 -10.63
C ASN A 133 -1.38 2.91 -9.79
N ASP A 134 -1.84 3.15 -8.57
CA ASP A 134 -1.29 4.21 -7.71
C ASP A 134 -0.21 3.68 -6.77
N TRP A 135 0.78 4.52 -6.48
CA TRP A 135 1.81 4.30 -5.47
C TRP A 135 1.62 5.28 -4.34
N MET A 136 1.33 4.79 -3.13
CA MET A 136 1.05 5.63 -1.98
C MET A 136 1.91 5.24 -0.79
N LEU A 137 2.56 6.24 -0.20
CA LEU A 137 3.33 6.13 1.02
C LEU A 137 2.68 7.05 2.06
N GLY A 138 2.37 6.51 3.24
CA GLY A 138 1.85 7.28 4.37
C GLY A 138 2.92 8.20 4.92
N GLY A 139 3.88 7.61 5.64
CA GLY A 139 4.98 8.35 6.23
C GLY A 139 5.04 8.13 7.73
N ASN A 140 5.10 9.21 8.48
CA ASN A 140 5.08 9.19 9.94
C ASN A 140 3.68 9.57 10.44
N ASP A 141 3.30 9.05 11.61
CA ASP A 141 1.99 9.23 12.25
C ASP A 141 0.83 8.44 11.58
N ASP A 142 -0.28 8.23 12.32
CA ASP A 142 -1.39 7.36 11.90
C ASP A 142 -2.11 7.82 10.59
N ASP A 143 -1.94 7.08 9.51
CA ASP A 143 -2.48 7.40 8.19
C ASP A 143 -3.72 6.61 7.77
N VAL A 144 -4.37 7.12 6.72
CA VAL A 144 -5.44 6.42 5.98
C VAL A 144 -5.17 6.47 4.49
N LEU A 145 -4.73 5.35 3.95
CA LEU A 145 -4.47 5.17 2.52
C LEU A 145 -5.61 4.40 1.87
N LYS A 146 -6.05 4.89 0.72
CA LYS A 146 -7.02 4.20 -0.12
C LYS A 146 -6.61 4.33 -1.58
N GLY A 147 -6.31 3.20 -2.23
CA GLY A 147 -6.03 3.14 -3.67
C GLY A 147 -7.29 3.43 -4.46
N GLY A 148 -7.90 2.45 -5.07
CA GLY A 148 -9.22 2.70 -5.64
C GLY A 148 -9.66 1.64 -6.60
N ASN A 149 -9.41 1.90 -7.88
CA ASN A 149 -9.59 0.92 -8.93
C ASN A 149 -8.26 0.71 -9.62
N ASP A 150 -8.07 -0.52 -10.10
CA ASP A 150 -6.85 -0.99 -10.74
C ASP A 150 -5.80 -1.34 -9.67
N ASP A 151 -4.60 -1.78 -10.08
CA ASP A 151 -3.71 -2.54 -9.19
C ASP A 151 -2.78 -1.55 -8.44
N ASP A 152 -3.02 -1.34 -7.13
CA ASP A 152 -2.38 -0.29 -6.33
C ASP A 152 -1.26 -0.82 -5.39
N VAL A 153 -0.29 0.04 -5.06
CA VAL A 153 0.74 -0.19 -4.02
C VAL A 153 0.58 0.81 -2.89
N LEU A 154 0.38 0.31 -1.67
CA LEU A 154 0.18 1.11 -0.46
C LEU A 154 1.21 0.69 0.60
N ALA A 155 1.99 1.63 1.10
CA ALA A 155 2.85 1.47 2.27
C ALA A 155 2.44 2.46 3.36
N GLY A 156 2.10 1.97 4.55
CA GLY A 156 1.80 2.81 5.71
C GLY A 156 3.06 3.52 6.22
N MET A 157 4.11 2.73 6.42
CA MET A 157 5.42 3.11 6.96
C MET A 157 5.42 3.15 8.49
N ASP A 158 5.48 4.31 9.14
CA ASP A 158 5.60 4.40 10.60
C ASP A 158 4.25 4.74 11.27
N ASP A 159 3.99 4.12 12.43
CA ASP A 159 2.79 4.28 13.28
C ASP A 159 1.51 3.55 12.78
N ASP A 160 0.32 3.81 13.38
CA ASP A 160 -0.86 2.93 13.25
C ASP A 160 -1.74 3.25 12.02
N ASP A 161 -1.58 2.48 10.94
CA ASP A 161 -2.19 2.82 9.65
C ASP A 161 -3.47 2.06 9.29
N LYS A 162 -4.21 2.62 8.32
CA LYS A 162 -5.36 1.99 7.66
C LYS A 162 -5.19 1.97 6.16
N LEU A 163 -4.93 0.79 5.62
CA LEU A 163 -4.70 0.57 4.20
C LEU A 163 -5.92 -0.12 3.57
N LEU A 164 -6.49 0.53 2.55
CA LEU A 164 -7.65 0.06 1.80
C LEU A 164 -7.32 -0.01 0.31
N GLY A 165 -6.94 -1.20 -0.19
CA GLY A 165 -6.57 -1.39 -1.61
C GLY A 165 -7.70 -0.99 -2.56
N GLY A 166 -8.78 -1.78 -2.60
CA GLY A 166 -10.01 -1.36 -3.27
C GLY A 166 -10.49 -2.37 -4.28
N ARG A 167 -10.37 -2.06 -5.56
CA ARG A 167 -10.59 -3.02 -6.64
C ARG A 167 -9.29 -3.13 -7.41
N GLY A 168 -8.85 -4.35 -7.65
CA GLY A 168 -7.52 -4.53 -8.23
C GLY A 168 -6.82 -5.62 -7.46
N ASN A 169 -5.63 -5.99 -7.91
CA ASN A 169 -4.73 -6.86 -7.18
C ASN A 169 -3.72 -5.96 -6.47
N ASP A 170 -4.02 -5.63 -5.22
CA ASP A 170 -3.30 -4.58 -4.52
C ASP A 170 -2.13 -5.16 -3.70
N PHE A 171 -1.06 -4.40 -3.51
CA PHE A 171 0.05 -4.71 -2.61
C PHE A 171 0.06 -3.74 -1.43
N LEU A 172 -0.24 -4.24 -0.23
CA LEU A 172 -0.33 -3.44 0.98
C LEU A 172 0.75 -3.87 1.96
N VAL A 173 1.52 -2.91 2.47
CA VAL A 173 2.53 -3.07 3.52
C VAL A 173 2.18 -2.13 4.67
N GLY A 174 1.97 -2.67 5.88
CA GLY A 174 1.73 -1.87 7.07
C GLY A 174 2.97 -1.06 7.42
N GLY A 175 4.03 -1.77 7.83
CA GLY A 175 5.29 -1.17 8.25
C GLY A 175 5.46 -1.36 9.74
N SER A 176 5.78 -0.30 10.49
CA SER A 176 5.86 -0.35 11.94
C SER A 176 4.59 0.22 12.56
N GLY A 177 3.89 -0.53 13.42
CA GLY A 177 2.67 -0.02 14.06
C GLY A 177 1.60 -1.10 14.29
N GLU A 178 0.43 -0.72 14.81
CA GLU A 178 -0.74 -1.61 14.81
C GLU A 178 -1.64 -1.36 13.58
N ASP A 179 -1.34 -2.02 12.47
CA ASP A 179 -1.97 -1.71 11.19
C ASP A 179 -3.27 -2.46 10.89
N VAL A 180 -4.06 -1.88 9.99
CA VAL A 180 -5.28 -2.52 9.45
C VAL A 180 -5.25 -2.56 7.94
N LEU A 181 -5.01 -3.76 7.39
CA LEU A 181 -4.89 -4.00 5.95
C LEU A 181 -6.17 -4.65 5.39
N ASP A 182 -6.73 -4.06 4.32
CA ASP A 182 -7.94 -4.53 3.65
C ASP A 182 -7.85 -4.33 2.13
N GLY A 183 -7.31 -5.33 1.42
CA GLY A 183 -7.24 -5.33 -0.05
C GLY A 183 -8.62 -5.34 -0.74
N GLN A 184 -9.70 -5.66 -0.02
CA GLN A 184 -11.07 -5.65 -0.53
C GLN A 184 -11.35 -6.59 -1.71
N SER A 185 -11.22 -6.14 -2.97
CA SER A 185 -11.70 -6.87 -4.15
C SER A 185 -10.59 -7.09 -5.19
N GLY A 186 -9.87 -8.18 -5.05
CA GLY A 186 -9.08 -8.81 -6.10
C GLY A 186 -8.10 -9.77 -5.46
N ASP A 187 -7.03 -10.12 -6.14
CA ASP A 187 -6.05 -11.06 -5.60
C ASP A 187 -4.89 -10.27 -4.97
N ASP A 188 -5.04 -9.91 -3.70
CA ASP A 188 -4.21 -8.93 -2.98
C ASP A 188 -3.05 -9.59 -2.22
N ILE A 189 -1.98 -8.84 -1.99
CA ILE A 189 -0.89 -9.20 -1.08
C ILE A 189 -0.91 -8.23 0.10
N LEU A 190 -0.90 -8.79 1.31
CA LEU A 190 -0.91 -8.03 2.54
C LEU A 190 0.32 -8.45 3.38
N VAL A 191 1.15 -7.48 3.75
CA VAL A 191 2.32 -7.64 4.62
C VAL A 191 2.09 -6.76 5.85
N GLY A 192 2.11 -7.35 7.04
CA GLY A 192 1.87 -6.63 8.29
C GLY A 192 3.05 -5.74 8.63
N GLY A 193 4.18 -6.39 8.91
CA GLY A 193 5.38 -5.72 9.38
C GLY A 193 5.51 -5.93 10.89
N ASP A 194 6.02 -4.91 11.57
CA ASP A 194 6.23 -4.96 13.01
C ASP A 194 4.92 -4.79 13.79
N ASP A 195 4.95 -5.18 15.07
CA ASP A 195 3.85 -5.02 16.03
C ASP A 195 2.58 -5.87 15.73
N LYS A 196 1.37 -5.31 15.75
CA LYS A 196 0.14 -6.13 15.92
C LYS A 196 -0.94 -5.78 14.93
N ASP A 197 -0.99 -6.53 13.84
CA ASP A 197 -1.78 -6.15 12.68
C ASP A 197 -3.12 -6.86 12.57
N ILE A 198 -3.98 -6.28 11.73
CA ILE A 198 -5.27 -6.85 11.36
C ILE A 198 -5.37 -6.99 9.85
N PHE A 199 -5.20 -8.23 9.38
CA PHE A 199 -5.45 -8.60 7.98
C PHE A 199 -6.92 -8.91 7.77
N LYS A 200 -7.65 -8.07 7.03
CA LYS A 200 -9.08 -8.30 6.76
C LYS A 200 -9.28 -9.36 5.68
N ILE A 201 -10.07 -10.39 6.03
CA ILE A 201 -10.52 -11.43 5.10
C ILE A 201 -11.98 -11.17 4.71
N ASN A 202 -12.22 -11.05 3.41
CA ASN A 202 -13.53 -10.74 2.82
C ASN A 202 -14.24 -11.99 2.24
N ASP A 203 -15.55 -11.91 2.03
CA ASP A 203 -16.44 -13.05 1.73
C ASP A 203 -16.44 -13.54 0.26
N GLY A 204 -15.31 -13.44 -0.43
CA GLY A 204 -15.10 -14.04 -1.76
C GLY A 204 -15.25 -13.08 -2.94
N LYS A 205 -14.82 -11.82 -2.78
CA LYS A 205 -14.60 -10.88 -3.89
C LYS A 205 -13.16 -10.87 -4.42
N GLY A 206 -12.33 -11.72 -3.86
CA GLY A 206 -10.89 -11.68 -4.01
C GLY A 206 -10.22 -12.73 -3.13
N PHE A 207 -8.92 -12.86 -3.27
CA PHE A 207 -8.05 -13.74 -2.50
C PHE A 207 -6.95 -12.91 -1.84
N ALA A 208 -6.66 -13.12 -0.56
CA ALA A 208 -5.52 -12.46 0.09
C ALA A 208 -4.34 -13.43 0.27
N LEU A 209 -3.15 -13.07 -0.22
CA LEU A 209 -1.89 -13.65 0.23
C LEU A 209 -1.40 -12.83 1.41
N ILE A 210 -1.36 -13.44 2.59
CA ILE A 210 -0.89 -12.81 3.82
C ILE A 210 0.54 -13.28 4.07
N LYS A 211 1.46 -12.33 4.11
CA LYS A 211 2.86 -12.53 4.51
C LYS A 211 3.06 -12.01 5.94
N ASP A 212 4.11 -12.50 6.57
CA ASP A 212 4.55 -12.07 7.91
C ASP A 212 3.51 -12.16 9.04
N PHE A 213 2.64 -13.18 8.99
CA PHE A 213 1.66 -13.38 10.06
C PHE A 213 2.29 -14.05 11.29
N SER A 214 2.24 -13.38 12.44
CA SER A 214 2.80 -13.80 13.71
C SER A 214 1.73 -14.33 14.69
N ASP A 215 1.81 -15.61 15.08
CA ASP A 215 0.88 -16.22 16.03
C ASP A 215 0.93 -15.56 17.41
N GLY A 216 -0.24 -15.14 17.91
CA GLY A 216 -0.38 -14.51 19.21
C GLY A 216 -0.12 -13.00 19.23
N GLU A 217 0.32 -12.44 18.12
CA GLU A 217 0.43 -11.01 17.87
C GLU A 217 -0.68 -10.62 16.88
N ASP A 218 -0.60 -11.06 15.62
CA ASP A 218 -1.53 -10.65 14.57
C ASP A 218 -2.92 -11.27 14.63
N LEU A 219 -3.85 -10.60 13.95
CA LEU A 219 -5.25 -10.99 13.86
C LEU A 219 -5.73 -11.09 12.42
N LEU A 220 -6.47 -12.16 12.14
CA LEU A 220 -7.29 -12.27 10.93
C LEU A 220 -8.67 -11.66 11.20
N GLY A 221 -8.94 -10.51 10.60
CA GLY A 221 -10.20 -9.77 10.69
C GLY A 221 -11.28 -10.37 9.80
N LEU A 222 -12.29 -11.01 10.41
CA LEU A 222 -13.37 -11.65 9.66
C LEU A 222 -14.53 -10.69 9.37
N ASN A 223 -14.58 -10.14 8.15
CA ASN A 223 -15.67 -9.27 7.70
C ASN A 223 -16.87 -10.09 7.24
N LYS A 224 -17.98 -10.05 7.99
CA LYS A 224 -19.23 -10.81 7.72
C LYS A 224 -19.07 -12.34 7.63
N ILE A 225 -17.90 -12.88 7.96
CA ILE A 225 -17.61 -14.31 8.00
C ILE A 225 -17.65 -14.79 9.45
N LYS A 226 -18.19 -15.98 9.68
CA LYS A 226 -18.13 -16.61 11.00
C LYS A 226 -16.94 -17.57 11.03
N PHE A 227 -16.11 -17.45 12.05
CA PHE A 227 -14.98 -18.37 12.28
C PHE A 227 -15.35 -19.86 12.13
N GLY A 228 -16.52 -20.27 12.64
CA GLY A 228 -16.96 -21.67 12.56
C GLY A 228 -17.25 -22.20 11.15
N ASP A 229 -17.44 -21.31 10.17
CA ASP A 229 -17.68 -21.65 8.78
C ASP A 229 -16.37 -21.85 8.00
N LEU A 230 -15.23 -21.40 8.55
CA LEU A 230 -13.91 -21.52 7.94
C LEU A 230 -13.37 -22.95 7.98
N LYS A 231 -12.46 -23.22 7.04
CA LYS A 231 -11.68 -24.45 6.94
C LYS A 231 -10.22 -24.08 6.67
N PHE A 232 -9.33 -24.56 7.51
CA PHE A 232 -7.89 -24.39 7.39
C PHE A 232 -7.29 -25.66 6.78
N ALA A 233 -6.42 -25.51 5.78
CA ALA A 233 -5.75 -26.62 5.13
C ALA A 233 -4.27 -26.29 4.92
N GLN A 234 -3.40 -27.05 5.57
CA GLN A 234 -1.96 -26.98 5.33
C GLN A 234 -1.64 -27.36 3.87
N ASN A 235 -0.80 -26.57 3.23
CA ASN A 235 -0.26 -26.81 1.91
C ASN A 235 1.24 -26.52 1.90
N LYS A 236 2.04 -27.56 2.19
CA LYS A 236 3.47 -27.42 2.51
C LYS A 236 3.63 -26.51 3.72
N ASP A 237 4.28 -25.37 3.57
CA ASP A 237 4.61 -24.43 4.62
C ASP A 237 3.54 -23.33 4.76
N ASP A 238 2.53 -23.30 3.88
CA ASP A 238 1.44 -22.30 3.96
C ASP A 238 0.12 -22.87 4.47
N VAL A 239 -0.76 -22.01 4.98
CA VAL A 239 -2.14 -22.36 5.34
C VAL A 239 -3.15 -21.71 4.41
N ASN A 240 -3.94 -22.54 3.74
CA ASN A 240 -5.09 -22.07 2.98
C ASN A 240 -6.32 -21.93 3.88
N ILE A 241 -6.95 -20.74 3.87
CA ILE A 241 -8.19 -20.43 4.58
C ILE A 241 -9.35 -20.45 3.58
N LYS A 242 -10.34 -21.30 3.83
CA LYS A 242 -11.44 -21.55 2.89
C LYS A 242 -12.80 -21.33 3.52
N LEU A 243 -13.73 -20.79 2.73
CA LEU A 243 -15.15 -20.73 3.03
C LEU A 243 -15.91 -21.58 2.01
N GLY A 244 -16.39 -22.75 2.43
CA GLY A 244 -17.01 -23.71 1.53
C GLY A 244 -16.02 -24.25 0.48
N ARG A 245 -16.13 -23.79 -0.76
CA ARG A 245 -15.21 -24.16 -1.87
C ARG A 245 -14.25 -23.03 -2.25
N ASP A 246 -14.50 -21.84 -1.74
CA ASP A 246 -13.78 -20.64 -2.12
C ASP A 246 -12.53 -20.54 -1.23
N LEU A 247 -11.40 -20.24 -1.85
CA LEU A 247 -10.15 -19.92 -1.16
C LEU A 247 -10.19 -18.43 -0.88
N LEU A 248 -10.20 -18.06 0.40
CA LEU A 248 -10.29 -16.65 0.81
C LEU A 248 -8.91 -16.05 1.02
N ALA A 249 -8.02 -16.81 1.66
CA ALA A 249 -6.67 -16.35 1.92
C ALA A 249 -5.68 -17.51 1.98
N THR A 250 -4.41 -17.21 1.76
CA THR A 250 -3.29 -18.08 2.14
C THR A 250 -2.40 -17.30 3.09
N VAL A 251 -2.10 -17.88 4.25
CA VAL A 251 -1.07 -17.36 5.16
C VAL A 251 0.21 -18.10 4.85
N GLN A 252 1.21 -17.37 4.39
CA GLN A 252 2.51 -17.90 3.99
C GLN A 252 3.32 -18.35 5.21
N ASP A 253 4.12 -19.40 5.04
CA ASP A 253 5.12 -19.87 6.02
C ASP A 253 4.56 -20.08 7.46
N PHE A 254 3.30 -20.51 7.54
CA PHE A 254 2.55 -20.73 8.79
C PHE A 254 2.08 -22.18 8.97
N ASP A 255 2.03 -22.67 10.22
CA ASP A 255 1.48 -23.99 10.56
C ASP A 255 0.00 -23.87 10.99
N ALA A 256 -0.89 -24.57 10.29
CA ALA A 256 -2.32 -24.57 10.59
C ALA A 256 -2.67 -25.10 11.99
N GLY A 257 -1.74 -25.80 12.65
CA GLY A 257 -1.86 -26.25 14.03
C GLY A 257 -1.71 -25.13 15.07
N ASP A 258 -1.08 -24.02 14.69
CA ASP A 258 -0.83 -22.87 15.58
C ASP A 258 -2.04 -21.94 15.62
N PHE A 259 -2.88 -21.93 14.57
CA PHE A 259 -4.16 -21.22 14.62
C PHE A 259 -5.03 -21.61 15.82
N SER A 260 -5.43 -20.57 16.55
CA SER A 260 -6.34 -20.60 17.67
C SER A 260 -7.61 -19.79 17.34
N LYS A 261 -8.45 -19.52 18.34
CA LYS A 261 -9.58 -18.60 18.17
C LYS A 261 -9.17 -17.15 18.46
N ALA A 262 -8.03 -16.95 19.14
CA ALA A 262 -7.58 -15.62 19.57
C ALA A 262 -7.11 -14.79 18.38
N ASP A 263 -6.46 -15.43 17.41
CA ASP A 263 -5.91 -14.88 16.17
C ASP A 263 -7.01 -14.56 15.12
N PHE A 264 -8.28 -14.55 15.55
CA PHE A 264 -9.41 -14.15 14.72
C PHE A 264 -10.27 -13.15 15.46
N THR A 265 -10.55 -12.04 14.80
CA THR A 265 -11.44 -11.00 15.32
C THR A 265 -12.61 -10.76 14.37
N SER A 266 -13.67 -10.12 14.87
CA SER A 266 -14.79 -9.67 14.04
C SER A 266 -14.63 -8.18 13.79
N VAL A 267 -14.70 -7.79 12.53
CA VAL A 267 -14.54 -6.42 12.04
C VAL A 267 -15.74 -6.00 11.19
#